data_AF-A0A932VRI9-F1
#
_entry.id   AF-A0A932VRI9-F1
#
_cell.length_a   1.000
_cell.length_b   1.000
_cell.length_c   1.000
_cell.angle_alpha   90.00
_cell.angle_beta   90.00
_cell.angle_gamma   90.00
#
_symmetry.space_group_name_H-M   'P 1'
#
loop_
_entity.id
_entity.type
_entity.pdbx_description
1 polymer ?
#
loop_
_entity_poly.entity_id
_entity_poly.type
_entity_poly.pdbx_seq_one_letter_code
_entity_poly.pdbx_strand_id
1 'polypeptide(L)'
;MGKLFGTDGIRGTANIYPMTGEMAMKLGRAAAHIFKHKAGVHRIIIGKDTRLSGYMIESALTSGICSFGVDVLLVGPLPTPAVAFLTRSLRADAGVMISASHNPFEDNGIKFFSRDGQKLPDAMELEIERLILSGDIEHIRPTATDIGKAHRVFDAEGRYIEFIKNSLPKGLDFQGLKVVVDCGHGAAYKVAPMALTELGAEVIALNNTPDGININHNCGALYPSNLKIAVLSHRADIGIAHDGDADRAVFVDEKGEIVPGEAILVAFAQFLYENKNLVGNTVVTTEHSNKGMEKTLRGEGIRVIRTDVGDRYVLEAMLFGGYNLGGESSGHVIFLDHNT
;
A
#
# COMPACT_ATOMS: atom_id res chain seq x y z
N MET A 1 -11.38 15.49 23.51
CA MET A 1 -10.40 15.52 22.40
C MET A 1 -10.63 14.25 21.59
N GLY A 2 -10.80 14.39 20.27
CA GLY A 2 -11.33 13.34 19.41
C GLY A 2 -10.32 12.27 19.00
N LYS A 3 -10.83 11.14 18.50
CA LYS A 3 -10.09 9.98 17.99
C LYS A 3 -9.17 10.38 16.82
N LEU A 4 -7.86 10.13 16.90
CA LEU A 4 -6.89 10.41 15.83
C LEU A 4 -6.91 9.33 14.73
N PHE A 5 -6.93 8.05 15.13
CA PHE A 5 -6.91 6.93 14.20
C PHE A 5 -8.31 6.63 13.63
N GLY A 6 -8.40 6.64 12.31
CA GLY A 6 -9.58 6.25 11.54
C GLY A 6 -9.61 4.76 11.23
N THR A 7 -10.21 4.39 10.10
CA THR A 7 -10.26 2.99 9.62
C THR A 7 -8.95 2.52 9.01
N ASP A 8 -8.16 3.45 8.46
CA ASP A 8 -6.89 3.17 7.78
C ASP A 8 -5.86 4.28 8.08
N GLY A 9 -5.40 4.29 9.33
CA GLY A 9 -4.46 5.27 9.86
C GLY A 9 -5.10 6.62 10.19
N ILE A 10 -4.26 7.65 10.30
CA ILE A 10 -4.66 9.04 10.51
C ILE A 10 -4.80 9.70 9.14
N ARG A 11 -5.91 10.41 8.87
CA ARG A 11 -6.14 11.11 7.60
C ARG A 11 -6.73 12.48 7.82
N GLY A 12 -6.50 13.38 6.87
CA GLY A 12 -7.11 14.71 6.83
C GLY A 12 -6.42 15.63 5.82
N THR A 13 -6.95 16.84 5.66
CA THR A 13 -6.33 17.86 4.82
C THR A 13 -4.97 18.24 5.40
N ALA A 14 -3.93 18.15 4.57
CA ALA A 14 -2.57 18.42 4.98
C ALA A 14 -2.42 19.85 5.52
N ASN A 15 -1.61 19.98 6.57
CA ASN A 15 -1.39 21.22 7.30
C ASN A 15 -2.61 21.77 8.06
N ILE A 16 -3.68 20.98 8.19
CA ILE A 16 -4.82 21.22 9.08
C ILE A 16 -4.90 20.06 10.07
N TYR A 17 -5.23 20.35 11.33
CA TYR A 17 -5.36 19.29 12.35
C TYR A 17 -6.31 18.17 11.89
N PRO A 18 -5.94 16.88 12.03
CA PRO A 18 -4.76 16.37 12.72
C PRO A 18 -3.48 16.22 11.85
N MET A 19 -3.51 16.57 10.57
CA MET A 19 -2.41 16.37 9.61
C MET A 19 -1.41 17.54 9.55
N THR A 20 -0.95 18.03 10.70
CA THR A 20 0.08 19.09 10.78
C THR A 20 1.49 18.52 11.02
N GLY A 21 2.53 19.32 10.73
CA GLY A 21 3.91 18.94 11.02
C GLY A 21 4.18 18.69 12.50
N GLU A 22 3.58 19.49 13.39
CA GLU A 22 3.69 19.30 14.84
C GLU A 22 3.10 17.97 15.28
N MET A 23 1.93 17.62 14.76
CA MET A 23 1.30 16.33 15.05
C MET A 23 2.13 15.17 14.50
N ALA A 24 2.62 15.27 13.27
CA ALA A 24 3.50 14.28 12.67
C ALA A 24 4.79 14.05 13.48
N MET A 25 5.38 15.11 14.04
CA MET A 25 6.54 14.99 14.94
C MET A 25 6.18 14.28 16.25
N LYS A 26 5.05 14.63 16.88
CA LYS A 26 4.55 13.94 18.09
C LYS A 26 4.28 12.46 17.83
N LEU A 27 3.69 12.17 16.67
CA LEU A 27 3.41 10.82 16.22
C LEU A 27 4.69 10.00 16.01
N GLY A 28 5.71 10.59 15.37
CA GLY A 28 7.02 9.95 15.22
C GLY A 28 7.68 9.63 16.56
N ARG A 29 7.56 10.54 17.55
CA ARG A 29 8.04 10.31 18.92
C ARG A 29 7.31 9.16 19.61
N ALA A 30 5.98 9.14 19.55
CA ALA A 30 5.17 8.10 20.16
C ALA A 30 5.44 6.72 19.53
N ALA A 31 5.50 6.64 18.20
CA ALA A 31 5.85 5.42 17.48
C ALA A 31 7.26 4.92 17.88
N ALA A 32 8.26 5.80 17.88
CA ALA A 32 9.62 5.44 18.27
C ALA A 32 9.71 4.98 19.73
N HIS A 33 8.94 5.59 20.65
CA HIS A 33 8.87 5.14 22.04
C HIS A 33 8.32 3.72 22.16
N ILE A 34 7.24 3.41 21.41
CA ILE A 34 6.66 2.08 21.39
C ILE A 34 7.67 1.12 20.78
N PHE A 35 8.05 1.25 19.51
CA PHE A 35 8.83 0.23 18.81
C PHE A 35 10.25 0.00 19.37
N LYS A 36 10.75 0.89 20.23
CA LYS A 36 12.03 0.75 20.96
C LYS A 36 11.88 -0.14 22.21
N HIS A 37 11.71 -1.44 22.02
CA HIS A 37 11.42 -2.38 23.12
C HIS A 37 12.63 -3.14 23.67
N LYS A 38 13.83 -3.08 23.06
CA LYS A 38 15.00 -3.90 23.47
C LYS A 38 16.31 -3.11 23.37
N ALA A 39 17.40 -3.67 23.90
CA ALA A 39 18.73 -3.13 23.66
C ALA A 39 19.14 -3.36 22.20
N GLY A 40 19.68 -2.33 21.55
CA GLY A 40 20.20 -2.43 20.18
C GLY A 40 19.82 -1.24 19.30
N VAL A 41 20.13 -1.38 18.01
CA VAL A 41 19.77 -0.40 16.99
C VAL A 41 18.34 -0.67 16.54
N HIS A 42 17.50 0.37 16.63
CA HIS A 42 16.12 0.34 16.19
C HIS A 42 15.95 1.14 14.91
N ARG A 43 15.07 0.67 14.02
CA ARG A 43 14.86 1.28 12.70
C ARG A 43 13.38 1.37 12.36
N ILE A 44 12.96 2.52 11.85
CA ILE A 44 11.63 2.71 11.27
C ILE A 44 11.79 3.12 9.81
N ILE A 45 11.08 2.45 8.90
CA ILE A 45 11.03 2.83 7.49
C ILE A 45 9.96 3.90 7.31
N ILE A 46 10.25 4.91 6.49
CA ILE A 46 9.25 5.87 6.02
C ILE A 46 9.23 5.85 4.49
N GLY A 47 8.08 5.48 3.95
CA GLY A 47 7.71 5.70 2.56
C GLY A 47 6.61 6.74 2.44
N LYS A 48 6.40 7.23 1.22
CA LYS A 48 5.35 8.19 0.93
C LYS A 48 4.82 8.00 -0.48
N ASP A 49 3.72 8.67 -0.82
CA ASP A 49 3.36 8.89 -2.21
C ASP A 49 3.99 10.18 -2.76
N THR A 50 3.43 10.69 -3.85
CA THR A 50 3.94 11.84 -4.61
C THR A 50 3.40 13.17 -4.13
N ARG A 51 2.50 13.23 -3.14
CA ARG A 51 1.89 14.48 -2.65
C ARG A 51 2.95 15.47 -2.15
N LEU A 52 2.76 16.76 -2.45
CA LEU A 52 3.62 17.84 -1.99
C LEU A 52 3.73 17.88 -0.46
N SER A 53 2.61 17.67 0.25
CA SER A 53 2.57 17.64 1.71
C SER A 53 3.41 16.52 2.33
N GLY A 54 3.74 15.48 1.56
CA GLY A 54 4.58 14.37 2.00
C GLY A 54 5.97 14.82 2.45
N TYR A 55 6.56 15.87 1.86
CA TYR A 55 7.87 16.38 2.28
C TYR A 55 7.84 16.98 3.69
N MET A 56 6.78 17.72 4.01
CA MET A 56 6.57 18.31 5.33
C MET A 56 6.37 17.21 6.39
N ILE A 57 5.48 16.25 6.10
CA ILE A 57 5.13 15.17 7.03
C ILE A 57 6.31 14.22 7.24
N GLU A 58 7.02 13.83 6.18
CA GLU A 58 8.21 12.97 6.25
C GLU A 58 9.30 13.59 7.11
N SER A 59 9.58 14.88 6.91
CA SER A 59 10.59 15.61 7.67
C SER A 59 10.23 15.68 9.17
N ALA A 60 8.96 15.94 9.48
CA ALA A 60 8.47 16.01 10.85
C ALA A 60 8.50 14.65 11.56
N LEU A 61 8.01 13.59 10.91
CA LEU A 61 8.09 12.21 11.42
C LEU A 61 9.54 11.80 11.66
N THR A 62 10.42 12.07 10.69
CA THR A 62 11.86 11.77 10.79
C THR A 62 12.47 12.44 12.01
N SER A 63 12.21 13.73 12.20
CA SER A 63 12.67 14.48 13.38
C SER A 63 12.16 13.87 14.68
N GLY A 64 10.86 13.54 14.73
CA GLY A 64 10.24 12.90 15.88
C GLY A 64 10.89 11.57 16.25
N ILE A 65 11.09 10.69 15.27
CA ILE A 65 11.68 9.35 15.45
C ILE A 65 13.14 9.44 15.89
N CYS A 66 13.96 10.22 15.18
CA CYS A 66 15.38 10.39 15.52
C CYS A 66 15.56 11.00 16.93
N SER A 67 14.64 11.88 17.36
CA SER A 67 14.67 12.47 18.70
C SER A 67 14.41 11.47 19.84
N PHE A 68 14.03 10.22 19.53
CA PHE A 68 13.88 9.11 20.48
C PHE A 68 15.00 8.06 20.39
N GLY A 69 16.03 8.32 19.58
CA GLY A 69 17.17 7.42 19.40
C GLY A 69 16.87 6.22 18.51
N VAL A 70 15.91 6.36 17.60
CA VAL A 70 15.55 5.36 16.59
C VAL A 70 16.02 5.87 15.24
N ASP A 71 16.68 5.02 14.45
CA ASP A 71 17.13 5.37 13.11
C ASP A 71 15.95 5.35 12.13
N VAL A 72 15.99 6.22 11.13
CA VAL A 72 14.99 6.32 10.07
C VAL A 72 15.58 5.85 8.76
N LEU A 73 14.85 5.00 8.05
CA LEU A 73 15.17 4.56 6.69
C LEU A 73 14.16 5.20 5.71
N LEU A 74 14.62 6.21 4.97
CA LEU A 74 13.82 6.93 3.98
C LEU A 74 13.89 6.20 2.63
N VAL A 75 12.75 5.75 2.13
CA VAL A 75 12.65 5.03 0.84
C VAL A 75 12.07 5.89 -0.28
N GLY A 76 11.58 7.09 0.04
CA GLY A 76 10.99 8.02 -0.93
C GLY A 76 9.62 7.55 -1.44
N PRO A 77 9.20 8.06 -2.62
CA PRO A 77 7.94 7.65 -3.24
C PRO A 77 7.92 6.16 -3.62
N LEU A 78 7.10 5.37 -2.93
CA LEU A 78 6.92 3.94 -3.20
C LEU A 78 5.51 3.47 -2.80
N PRO A 79 4.94 2.45 -3.48
CA PRO A 79 3.63 1.92 -3.12
C PRO A 79 3.52 1.53 -1.64
N THR A 80 2.32 1.68 -1.07
CA THR A 80 2.00 1.18 0.28
C THR A 80 2.44 -0.28 0.49
N PRO A 81 2.15 -1.24 -0.41
CA PRO A 81 2.62 -2.62 -0.26
C PRO A 81 4.16 -2.76 -0.28
N ALA A 82 4.88 -1.84 -0.92
CA ALA A 82 6.35 -1.84 -0.90
C ALA A 82 6.90 -1.49 0.48
N VAL A 83 6.26 -0.55 1.20
CA VAL A 83 6.65 -0.20 2.58
C VAL A 83 6.46 -1.39 3.53
N ALA A 84 5.32 -2.09 3.41
CA ALA A 84 5.05 -3.31 4.16
C ALA A 84 6.13 -4.39 3.91
N PHE A 85 6.44 -4.65 2.64
CA PHE A 85 7.49 -5.60 2.25
C PHE A 85 8.89 -5.18 2.76
N LEU A 86 9.28 -3.92 2.54
CA LEU A 86 10.60 -3.42 2.91
C LEU A 86 10.81 -3.43 4.43
N THR A 87 9.74 -3.26 5.22
CA THR A 87 9.79 -3.36 6.68
C THR A 87 10.31 -4.72 7.13
N ARG A 88 9.77 -5.81 6.55
CA ARG A 88 10.29 -7.16 6.78
C ARG A 88 11.69 -7.36 6.20
N SER A 89 11.88 -6.98 4.93
CA SER A 89 13.11 -7.23 4.16
C SER A 89 14.35 -6.57 4.79
N LEU A 90 14.19 -5.34 5.28
CA LEU A 90 15.27 -4.58 5.93
C LEU A 90 15.35 -4.82 7.45
N ARG A 91 14.49 -5.70 7.99
CA ARG A 91 14.40 -6.02 9.42
C ARG A 91 14.20 -4.78 10.29
N ALA A 92 13.34 -3.87 9.83
CA ALA A 92 12.93 -2.71 10.59
C ALA A 92 11.95 -3.11 11.70
N ASP A 93 11.81 -2.27 12.72
CA ASP A 93 10.86 -2.49 13.82
C ASP A 93 9.43 -2.10 13.42
N ALA A 94 9.30 -1.14 12.51
CA ALA A 94 8.03 -0.71 11.94
C ALA A 94 8.23 -0.03 10.58
N GLY A 95 7.14 0.09 9.82
CA GLY A 95 7.03 0.88 8.62
C GLY A 95 6.00 1.99 8.79
N VAL A 96 6.20 3.10 8.09
CA VAL A 96 5.26 4.22 8.02
C VAL A 96 5.05 4.59 6.57
N MET A 97 3.79 4.65 6.15
CA MET A 97 3.41 5.14 4.83
C MET A 97 2.68 6.46 4.96
N ILE A 98 3.17 7.48 4.25
CA ILE A 98 2.55 8.81 4.17
C ILE A 98 1.74 8.89 2.87
N SER A 99 0.43 8.66 2.97
CA SER A 99 -0.50 8.79 1.85
C SER A 99 -1.96 8.81 2.31
N ALA A 100 -2.81 9.42 1.47
CA ALA A 100 -4.27 9.29 1.53
C ALA A 100 -4.85 8.44 0.37
N SER A 101 -4.07 7.53 -0.23
CA SER A 101 -4.52 6.64 -1.31
C SER A 101 -5.11 7.42 -2.48
N HIS A 102 -6.38 7.18 -2.82
CA HIS A 102 -7.12 7.76 -3.93
C HIS A 102 -7.63 9.19 -3.70
N ASN A 103 -7.45 9.78 -2.51
CA ASN A 103 -7.92 11.13 -2.22
C ASN A 103 -7.23 12.21 -3.09
N PRO A 104 -7.81 13.41 -3.26
CA PRO A 104 -7.17 14.58 -3.88
C PRO A 104 -5.91 15.04 -3.12
N PHE A 105 -4.97 15.70 -3.80
CA PHE A 105 -3.62 16.02 -3.29
C PHE A 105 -3.58 16.85 -2.00
N GLU A 106 -4.65 17.59 -1.69
CA GLU A 106 -4.82 18.40 -0.49
C GLU A 106 -4.88 17.54 0.77
N ASP A 107 -5.40 16.31 0.66
CA ASP A 107 -5.43 15.35 1.75
C ASP A 107 -4.12 14.59 1.86
N ASN A 108 -3.79 14.15 3.07
CA ASN A 108 -2.74 13.17 3.30
C ASN A 108 -3.10 12.28 4.49
N GLY A 109 -2.31 11.25 4.73
CA GLY A 109 -2.51 10.33 5.83
C GLY A 109 -1.22 9.65 6.28
N ILE A 110 -1.28 8.99 7.43
CA ILE A 110 -0.17 8.24 8.02
C ILE A 110 -0.69 6.88 8.44
N LYS A 111 -0.14 5.83 7.82
CA LYS A 111 -0.42 4.41 8.12
C LYS A 111 0.82 3.77 8.72
N PHE A 112 0.64 2.90 9.72
CA PHE A 112 1.73 2.17 10.34
C PHE A 112 1.69 0.68 10.01
N PHE A 113 2.88 0.10 9.88
CA PHE A 113 3.10 -1.32 9.69
C PHE A 113 3.96 -1.86 10.83
N SER A 114 3.59 -3.02 11.35
CA SER A 114 4.40 -3.78 12.31
C SER A 114 5.68 -4.28 11.64
N ARG A 115 6.60 -4.84 12.44
CA ARG A 115 7.80 -5.55 11.95
C ARG A 115 7.47 -6.62 10.90
N ASP A 116 6.29 -7.24 10.98
CA ASP A 116 5.82 -8.26 10.05
C ASP A 116 5.16 -7.68 8.79
N GLY A 117 5.17 -6.35 8.64
CA GLY A 117 4.58 -5.64 7.49
C GLY A 117 3.05 -5.61 7.50
N GLN A 118 2.41 -6.00 8.60
CA GLN A 118 0.96 -5.94 8.77
C GLN A 118 0.53 -4.60 9.38
N LYS A 119 -0.73 -4.19 9.18
CA LYS A 119 -1.30 -3.04 9.90
C LYS A 119 -1.19 -3.24 11.41
N LEU A 120 -1.09 -2.15 12.17
CA LEU A 120 -1.03 -2.24 13.62
C LEU A 120 -2.38 -2.71 14.21
N PRO A 121 -2.37 -3.48 15.31
CA PRO A 121 -3.56 -3.74 16.10
C PRO A 121 -4.11 -2.44 16.73
N ASP A 122 -5.43 -2.36 16.91
CA ASP A 122 -6.10 -1.21 17.54
C ASP A 122 -5.49 -0.82 18.88
N ALA A 123 -5.10 -1.80 19.70
CA ALA A 123 -4.49 -1.54 20.99
C ALA A 123 -3.17 -0.74 20.87
N MET A 124 -2.39 -0.96 19.82
CA MET A 124 -1.18 -0.19 19.57
C MET A 124 -1.49 1.21 19.05
N GLU A 125 -2.47 1.35 18.14
CA GLU A 125 -2.93 2.67 17.67
C GLU A 125 -3.46 3.53 18.82
N LEU A 126 -4.27 2.94 19.70
CA LEU A 126 -4.78 3.58 20.91
C LEU A 126 -3.67 3.98 21.87
N GLU A 127 -2.62 3.18 22.02
CA GLU A 127 -1.48 3.53 22.86
C GLU A 127 -0.67 4.69 22.25
N ILE A 128 -0.44 4.70 20.93
CA ILE A 128 0.17 5.84 20.24
C ILE A 128 -0.63 7.12 20.50
N GLU A 129 -1.95 7.04 20.32
CA GLU A 129 -2.85 8.16 20.54
C GLU A 129 -2.82 8.64 22.01
N ARG A 130 -2.84 7.72 22.96
CA ARG A 130 -2.73 8.02 24.39
C ARG A 130 -1.43 8.76 24.71
N LEU A 131 -0.29 8.32 24.17
CA LEU A 131 1.01 8.96 24.39
C LEU A 131 1.07 10.38 23.83
N ILE A 132 0.44 10.63 22.68
CA ILE A 132 0.37 11.96 22.07
C ILE A 132 -0.50 12.90 22.89
N LEU A 133 -1.66 12.43 23.36
CA LEU A 133 -2.65 13.25 24.05
C LEU A 133 -2.28 13.52 25.51
N SER A 134 -1.64 12.55 26.19
CA SER A 134 -1.20 12.69 27.59
C SER A 134 0.07 13.54 27.74
N GLY A 135 0.97 13.50 26.75
CA GLY A 135 2.29 14.12 26.86
C GLY A 135 3.25 13.35 27.78
N ASP A 136 2.93 12.12 28.18
CA ASP A 136 3.69 11.33 29.16
C ASP A 136 5.17 11.17 28.78
N ILE A 137 5.48 11.19 27.49
CA ILE A 137 6.82 10.96 26.95
C ILE A 137 7.55 12.24 26.52
N GLU A 138 6.99 13.42 26.80
CA GLU A 138 7.60 14.70 26.39
C GLU A 138 8.93 15.00 27.11
N HIS A 139 9.10 14.46 28.32
CA HIS A 139 10.32 14.59 29.12
C HIS A 139 11.48 13.71 28.63
N ILE A 140 11.21 12.68 27.83
CA ILE A 140 12.24 11.77 27.31
C ILE A 140 12.98 12.44 26.15
N ARG A 141 14.26 12.76 26.36
CA ARG A 141 15.11 13.47 25.40
C ARG A 141 16.51 12.85 25.36
N PRO A 142 16.71 11.76 24.59
CA PRO A 142 18.04 11.26 24.25
C PRO A 142 18.93 12.38 23.71
N THR A 143 20.20 12.38 24.10
CA THR A 143 21.16 13.42 23.73
C THR A 143 22.45 12.81 23.20
N ALA A 144 23.30 13.65 22.58
CA ALA A 144 24.61 13.26 22.09
C ALA A 144 24.57 11.98 21.22
N THR A 145 25.18 10.90 21.69
CA THR A 145 25.31 9.63 20.96
C THR A 145 24.03 8.81 20.90
N ASP A 146 23.01 9.15 21.69
CA ASP A 146 21.75 8.43 21.75
C ASP A 146 20.70 8.98 20.77
N ILE A 147 21.05 9.97 19.96
CA ILE A 147 20.18 10.52 18.90
C ILE A 147 20.23 9.60 17.67
N GLY A 148 19.05 9.31 17.11
CA GLY A 148 18.91 8.45 15.92
C GLY A 148 19.38 9.16 14.65
N LYS A 149 19.68 8.37 13.62
CA LYS A 149 20.15 8.85 12.31
C LYS A 149 19.12 8.59 11.22
N ALA A 150 19.02 9.52 10.27
CA ALA A 150 18.24 9.33 9.06
C ALA A 150 19.14 8.86 7.91
N HIS A 151 18.75 7.78 7.25
CA HIS A 151 19.45 7.19 6.11
C HIS A 151 18.51 7.12 4.90
N ARG A 152 19.03 7.42 3.71
CA ARG A 152 18.30 7.21 2.45
C ARG A 152 18.64 5.82 1.90
N VAL A 153 17.62 5.05 1.55
CA VAL A 153 17.76 3.71 0.94
C VAL A 153 17.60 3.86 -0.57
N PHE A 154 18.71 4.02 -1.27
CA PHE A 154 18.70 4.33 -2.71
C PHE A 154 18.28 3.16 -3.61
N ASP A 155 18.36 1.92 -3.12
CA ASP A 155 18.03 0.70 -3.87
C ASP A 155 16.63 0.14 -3.57
N ALA A 156 15.78 0.90 -2.87
CA ALA A 156 14.45 0.46 -2.44
C ALA A 156 13.52 0.10 -3.62
N GLU A 157 13.55 0.89 -4.69
CA GLU A 157 12.79 0.64 -5.93
C GLU A 157 13.17 -0.72 -6.53
N GLY A 158 14.46 -0.97 -6.73
CA GLY A 158 14.97 -2.23 -7.29
C GLY A 158 14.66 -3.43 -6.40
N ARG A 159 14.78 -3.30 -5.07
CA ARG A 159 14.40 -4.37 -4.12
C ARG A 159 12.92 -4.76 -4.25
N TYR A 160 12.04 -3.78 -4.42
CA TYR A 160 10.61 -4.03 -4.57
C TYR A 160 10.27 -4.63 -5.95
N ILE A 161 10.91 -4.15 -7.02
CA ILE A 161 10.75 -4.71 -8.37
C ILE A 161 11.19 -6.18 -8.39
N GLU A 162 12.35 -6.50 -7.81
CA GLU A 162 12.81 -7.88 -7.68
C GLU A 162 11.85 -8.75 -6.87
N PHE A 163 11.27 -8.22 -5.80
CA PHE A 163 10.24 -8.93 -5.05
C PHE A 163 9.01 -9.24 -5.90
N ILE A 164 8.49 -8.27 -6.67
CA ILE A 164 7.36 -8.46 -7.58
C ILE A 164 7.70 -9.52 -8.62
N LYS A 165 8.85 -9.44 -9.29
CA LYS A 165 9.22 -10.42 -10.32
C LYS A 165 9.34 -11.84 -9.74
N ASN A 166 9.79 -11.97 -8.50
CA ASN A 166 9.90 -13.25 -7.81
C ASN A 166 8.55 -13.84 -7.37
N SER A 167 7.42 -13.13 -7.51
CA SER A 167 6.09 -13.72 -7.32
C SER A 167 5.64 -14.57 -8.51
N LEU A 168 6.30 -14.43 -9.67
CA LEU A 168 5.98 -15.17 -10.88
C LEU A 168 6.73 -16.52 -10.95
N PRO A 169 6.16 -17.53 -11.64
CA PRO A 169 6.87 -18.76 -11.95
C PRO A 169 8.19 -18.49 -12.68
N LYS A 170 9.22 -19.27 -12.35
CA LYS A 170 10.55 -19.12 -12.99
C LYS A 170 10.46 -19.28 -14.51
N GLY A 171 11.04 -18.33 -15.23
CA GLY A 171 11.08 -18.34 -16.69
C GLY A 171 9.80 -17.82 -17.37
N LEU A 172 8.77 -17.45 -16.60
CA LEU A 172 7.65 -16.68 -17.13
C LEU A 172 8.12 -15.25 -17.44
N ASP A 173 7.79 -14.76 -18.62
CA ASP A 173 7.95 -13.38 -19.01
C ASP A 173 6.68 -12.88 -19.73
N PHE A 174 6.65 -11.60 -20.06
CA PHE A 174 5.55 -10.91 -20.72
C PHE A 174 5.91 -10.50 -22.16
N GLN A 175 6.87 -11.20 -22.79
CA GLN A 175 7.24 -10.91 -24.18
C GLN A 175 6.04 -11.07 -25.11
N GLY A 176 5.88 -10.10 -26.02
CA GLY A 176 4.77 -10.06 -26.96
C GLY A 176 3.48 -9.45 -26.40
N LEU A 177 3.43 -9.13 -25.09
CA LEU A 177 2.33 -8.36 -24.51
C LEU A 177 2.62 -6.86 -24.59
N LYS A 178 1.59 -6.11 -24.97
CA LYS A 178 1.56 -4.65 -24.92
C LYS A 178 0.63 -4.20 -23.80
N VAL A 179 1.19 -3.47 -22.84
CA VAL A 179 0.49 -3.08 -21.61
C VAL A 179 0.45 -1.55 -21.51
N VAL A 180 -0.74 -0.99 -21.28
CA VAL A 180 -0.87 0.42 -20.88
C VAL A 180 -0.98 0.49 -19.36
N VAL A 181 -0.17 1.33 -18.72
CA VAL A 181 -0.16 1.47 -17.25
C VAL A 181 -0.42 2.92 -16.87
N ASP A 182 -1.58 3.20 -16.28
CA ASP A 182 -1.89 4.47 -15.64
C ASP A 182 -1.41 4.46 -14.18
N CYS A 183 -0.40 5.27 -13.90
CA CYS A 183 0.21 5.35 -12.58
C CYS A 183 -0.48 6.34 -11.63
N GLY A 184 -1.53 7.03 -12.07
CA GLY A 184 -2.29 7.99 -11.27
C GLY A 184 -1.48 9.18 -10.74
N HIS A 185 -0.32 9.47 -11.36
CA HIS A 185 0.73 10.33 -10.81
C HIS A 185 1.12 9.99 -9.37
N GLY A 186 0.92 8.73 -8.96
CA GLY A 186 1.07 8.25 -7.59
C GLY A 186 2.38 7.51 -7.34
N ALA A 187 2.41 6.73 -6.28
CA ALA A 187 3.59 6.07 -5.76
C ALA A 187 4.16 4.98 -6.69
N ALA A 188 3.34 4.44 -7.60
CA ALA A 188 3.75 3.43 -8.58
C ALA A 188 4.39 4.00 -9.86
N TYR A 189 4.50 5.33 -10.01
CA TYR A 189 4.91 6.00 -11.27
C TYR A 189 6.23 5.51 -11.88
N LYS A 190 7.10 4.97 -11.04
CA LYS A 190 8.37 4.36 -11.42
C LYS A 190 8.28 2.85 -11.47
N VAL A 191 7.89 2.23 -10.37
CA VAL A 191 8.05 0.78 -10.16
C VAL A 191 7.11 -0.05 -11.04
N ALA A 192 5.88 0.40 -11.31
CA ALA A 192 4.95 -0.34 -12.15
C ALA A 192 5.43 -0.47 -13.61
N PRO A 193 5.74 0.64 -14.33
CA PRO A 193 6.23 0.52 -15.69
C PRO A 193 7.60 -0.16 -15.79
N MET A 194 8.50 0.05 -14.81
CA MET A 194 9.79 -0.63 -14.81
C MET A 194 9.65 -2.14 -14.61
N ALA A 195 8.85 -2.60 -13.65
CA ALA A 195 8.67 -4.04 -13.39
C ALA A 195 8.11 -4.77 -14.62
N LEU A 196 7.10 -4.20 -15.29
CA LEU A 196 6.51 -4.78 -16.50
C LEU A 196 7.49 -4.78 -17.68
N THR A 197 8.27 -3.71 -17.84
CA THR A 197 9.31 -3.61 -18.88
C THR A 197 10.42 -4.64 -18.65
N GLU A 198 10.89 -4.80 -17.41
CA GLU A 198 11.91 -5.79 -17.05
C GLU A 198 11.43 -7.23 -17.21
N LEU A 199 10.11 -7.46 -17.15
CA LEU A 199 9.47 -8.73 -17.49
C LEU A 199 9.25 -8.89 -19.01
N GLY A 200 9.67 -7.94 -19.84
CA GLY A 200 9.65 -8.09 -21.31
C GLY A 200 8.39 -7.57 -22.02
N ALA A 201 7.45 -6.94 -21.30
CA ALA A 201 6.29 -6.31 -21.93
C ALA A 201 6.67 -5.02 -22.69
N GLU A 202 5.96 -4.71 -23.76
CA GLU A 202 5.94 -3.36 -24.35
C GLU A 202 5.04 -2.47 -23.49
N VAL A 203 5.61 -1.47 -22.80
CA VAL A 203 4.86 -0.66 -21.83
C VAL A 203 4.60 0.75 -22.36
N ILE A 204 3.34 1.17 -22.34
CA ILE A 204 2.92 2.57 -22.49
C ILE A 204 2.52 3.10 -21.11
N ALA A 205 3.38 3.93 -20.51
CA ALA A 205 3.10 4.55 -19.21
C ALA A 205 2.28 5.83 -19.39
N LEU A 206 1.19 5.95 -18.63
CA LEU A 206 0.38 7.16 -18.49
C LEU A 206 0.52 7.73 -17.08
N ASN A 207 0.37 9.05 -16.97
CA ASN A 207 0.33 9.75 -15.69
C ASN A 207 1.49 9.36 -14.77
N ASN A 208 2.70 9.25 -15.32
CA ASN A 208 3.90 8.82 -14.62
C ASN A 208 4.90 9.96 -14.37
N THR A 209 4.44 11.21 -14.42
CA THR A 209 5.24 12.43 -14.20
C THR A 209 4.66 13.26 -13.05
N PRO A 210 4.78 12.80 -11.80
CA PRO A 210 4.24 13.51 -10.65
C PRO A 210 4.92 14.88 -10.44
N ASP A 211 4.13 15.89 -10.09
CA ASP A 211 4.62 17.26 -9.79
C ASP A 211 4.33 17.71 -8.34
N GLY A 212 3.68 16.87 -7.55
CA GLY A 212 3.28 17.15 -6.17
C GLY A 212 1.81 17.55 -5.99
N ILE A 213 1.13 17.94 -7.06
CA ILE A 213 -0.27 18.41 -7.04
C ILE A 213 -1.19 17.64 -7.99
N ASN A 214 -0.64 16.89 -8.94
CA ASN A 214 -1.39 16.17 -9.98
C ASN A 214 -1.80 14.73 -9.64
N ILE A 215 -1.49 14.23 -8.43
CA ILE A 215 -1.88 12.88 -8.00
C ILE A 215 -3.40 12.68 -8.07
N ASN A 216 -3.84 11.56 -8.64
CA ASN A 216 -5.25 11.18 -8.83
C ASN A 216 -6.12 12.18 -9.62
N HIS A 217 -5.53 13.25 -10.20
CA HIS A 217 -6.30 14.28 -10.87
C HIS A 217 -6.77 13.79 -12.25
N ASN A 218 -8.05 13.37 -12.34
CA ASN A 218 -8.67 12.83 -13.56
C ASN A 218 -7.88 11.66 -14.19
N CYS A 219 -7.23 10.85 -13.35
CA CYS A 219 -6.44 9.68 -13.75
C CYS A 219 -6.50 8.56 -12.69
N GLY A 220 -5.83 7.44 -12.98
CA GLY A 220 -5.71 6.31 -12.07
C GLY A 220 -7.00 5.50 -11.92
N ALA A 221 -7.02 4.63 -10.91
CA ALA A 221 -8.08 3.63 -10.72
C ALA A 221 -9.50 4.23 -10.63
N LEU A 222 -9.64 5.44 -10.08
CA LEU A 222 -10.94 6.12 -9.97
C LEU A 222 -11.43 6.74 -11.29
N TYR A 223 -10.51 7.10 -12.19
CA TYR A 223 -10.82 7.81 -13.43
C TYR A 223 -10.15 7.13 -14.64
N PRO A 224 -10.50 5.87 -14.97
CA PRO A 224 -9.80 5.08 -15.99
C PRO A 224 -10.14 5.48 -17.44
N SER A 225 -10.86 6.59 -17.68
CA SER A 225 -11.28 7.00 -19.02
C SER A 225 -10.11 7.16 -20.00
N ASN A 226 -9.00 7.77 -19.55
CA ASN A 226 -7.80 7.93 -20.37
C ASN A 226 -7.11 6.60 -20.65
N LEU A 227 -7.12 5.68 -19.67
CA LEU A 227 -6.62 4.32 -19.86
C LEU A 227 -7.39 3.59 -20.97
N LYS A 228 -8.73 3.67 -20.97
CA LYS A 228 -9.57 3.06 -22.03
C LYS A 228 -9.19 3.56 -23.43
N ILE A 229 -9.06 4.87 -23.57
CA ILE A 229 -8.69 5.50 -24.85
C ILE A 229 -7.31 5.03 -25.30
N ALA A 230 -6.34 4.98 -24.38
CA ALA A 230 -4.98 4.57 -24.68
C ALA A 230 -4.89 3.08 -25.07
N VAL A 231 -5.60 2.19 -24.37
CA VAL A 231 -5.64 0.75 -24.72
C VAL A 231 -6.11 0.57 -26.16
N LEU A 232 -7.22 1.21 -26.54
CA LEU A 232 -7.75 1.15 -27.90
C LEU A 232 -6.81 1.78 -28.94
N SER A 233 -6.27 2.96 -28.61
CA SER A 233 -5.41 3.72 -29.54
C SER A 233 -4.08 3.02 -29.81
N HIS A 234 -3.52 2.36 -28.81
CA HIS A 234 -2.27 1.62 -28.92
C HIS A 234 -2.45 0.14 -29.29
N ARG A 235 -3.71 -0.34 -29.38
CA ARG A 235 -4.05 -1.75 -29.56
C ARG A 235 -3.34 -2.62 -28.52
N ALA A 236 -3.39 -2.19 -27.27
CA ALA A 236 -2.78 -2.91 -26.15
C ALA A 236 -3.64 -4.11 -25.76
N ASP A 237 -2.98 -5.14 -25.23
CA ASP A 237 -3.64 -6.37 -24.78
C ASP A 237 -4.35 -6.15 -23.44
N ILE A 238 -3.83 -5.24 -22.61
CA ILE A 238 -4.41 -4.91 -21.32
C ILE A 238 -4.03 -3.50 -20.87
N GLY A 239 -4.96 -2.84 -20.16
CA GLY A 239 -4.73 -1.63 -19.41
C GLY A 239 -4.75 -1.89 -17.90
N ILE A 240 -3.86 -1.25 -17.15
CA ILE A 240 -3.79 -1.33 -15.68
C ILE A 240 -3.76 0.09 -15.14
N ALA A 241 -4.68 0.43 -14.23
CA ALA A 241 -4.70 1.72 -13.53
C ALA A 241 -4.51 1.50 -12.03
N HIS A 242 -3.50 2.17 -11.47
CA HIS A 242 -3.27 2.24 -10.02
C HIS A 242 -3.92 3.48 -9.42
N ASP A 243 -4.21 3.43 -8.13
CA ASP A 243 -4.53 4.62 -7.34
C ASP A 243 -3.25 5.25 -6.74
N GLY A 244 -3.42 6.34 -5.99
CA GLY A 244 -2.32 7.21 -5.57
C GLY A 244 -1.20 6.52 -4.77
N ASP A 245 -1.50 5.52 -3.95
CA ASP A 245 -0.51 4.72 -3.23
C ASP A 245 -0.38 3.27 -3.71
N ALA A 246 -1.09 2.95 -4.80
CA ALA A 246 -1.05 1.67 -5.52
C ALA A 246 -1.32 0.46 -4.61
N ASP A 247 -2.31 0.59 -3.72
CA ASP A 247 -2.93 -0.54 -3.04
C ASP A 247 -4.14 -1.11 -3.80
N ARG A 248 -4.56 -0.45 -4.90
CA ARG A 248 -5.60 -0.89 -5.82
C ARG A 248 -5.10 -1.00 -7.25
N ALA A 249 -5.74 -1.88 -8.02
CA ALA A 249 -5.61 -1.95 -9.46
C ALA A 249 -6.97 -2.12 -10.14
N VAL A 250 -7.22 -1.31 -11.16
CA VAL A 250 -8.37 -1.45 -12.08
C VAL A 250 -7.83 -1.84 -13.44
N PHE A 251 -8.53 -2.76 -14.11
CA PHE A 251 -8.09 -3.31 -15.38
C PHE A 251 -9.04 -2.91 -16.50
N VAL A 252 -8.47 -2.74 -17.69
CA VAL A 252 -9.20 -2.50 -18.94
C VAL A 252 -8.79 -3.58 -19.93
N ASP A 253 -9.77 -4.25 -20.53
CA ASP A 253 -9.52 -5.30 -21.53
C ASP A 253 -9.13 -4.74 -22.90
N GLU A 254 -8.79 -5.61 -23.85
CA GLU A 254 -8.36 -5.25 -25.20
C GLU A 254 -9.43 -4.52 -26.02
N LYS A 255 -10.70 -4.60 -25.59
CA LYS A 255 -11.85 -3.91 -26.19
C LYS A 255 -12.13 -2.56 -25.55
N GLY A 256 -11.31 -2.17 -24.57
CA GLY A 256 -11.46 -0.91 -23.85
C GLY A 256 -12.56 -0.96 -22.80
N GLU A 257 -13.01 -2.14 -22.35
CA GLU A 257 -14.00 -2.27 -21.28
C GLU A 257 -13.33 -2.37 -19.91
N ILE A 258 -13.91 -1.70 -18.91
CA ILE A 258 -13.42 -1.78 -17.53
C ILE A 258 -13.83 -3.14 -16.96
N VAL A 259 -12.85 -3.89 -16.46
CA VAL A 259 -13.09 -5.17 -15.80
C VAL A 259 -13.51 -4.90 -14.35
N PRO A 260 -14.70 -5.36 -13.91
CA PRO A 260 -15.14 -5.19 -12.52
C PRO A 260 -14.19 -5.87 -11.52
N GLY A 261 -13.98 -5.26 -10.35
CA GLY A 261 -13.09 -5.79 -9.30
C GLY A 261 -13.45 -7.21 -8.86
N GLU A 262 -14.75 -7.54 -8.78
CA GLU A 262 -15.18 -8.91 -8.49
C GLU A 262 -14.84 -9.90 -9.60
N ALA A 263 -14.88 -9.47 -10.87
CA ALA A 263 -14.50 -10.33 -11.98
C ALA A 263 -12.99 -10.65 -11.95
N ILE A 264 -12.16 -9.69 -11.53
CA ILE A 264 -10.73 -9.90 -11.28
C ILE A 264 -10.52 -10.89 -10.14
N LEU A 265 -11.24 -10.74 -9.02
CA LEU A 265 -11.13 -11.66 -7.90
C LEU A 265 -11.57 -13.08 -8.27
N VAL A 266 -12.63 -13.22 -9.09
CA VAL A 266 -13.06 -14.51 -9.66
C VAL A 266 -11.97 -15.12 -10.53
N ALA A 267 -11.39 -14.35 -11.44
CA ALA A 267 -10.34 -14.83 -12.34
C ALA A 267 -9.13 -15.36 -11.55
N PHE A 268 -8.69 -14.64 -10.51
CA PHE A 268 -7.61 -15.10 -9.64
C PHE A 268 -7.98 -16.35 -8.84
N ALA A 269 -9.20 -16.42 -8.31
CA ALA A 269 -9.67 -17.58 -7.57
C ALA A 269 -9.71 -18.84 -8.44
N GLN A 270 -10.26 -18.73 -9.64
CA GLN A 270 -10.31 -19.81 -10.63
C GLN A 270 -8.91 -20.27 -11.00
N PHE A 271 -8.02 -19.33 -11.34
CA PHE A 271 -6.63 -19.65 -11.68
C PHE A 271 -5.93 -20.40 -10.55
N LEU A 272 -6.03 -19.91 -9.31
CA LEU A 272 -5.41 -20.58 -8.15
C LEU A 272 -6.06 -21.95 -7.86
N TYR A 273 -7.37 -22.09 -8.02
CA TYR A 273 -8.09 -23.33 -7.80
C TYR A 273 -7.71 -24.41 -8.82
N GLU A 274 -7.68 -24.07 -10.11
CA GLU A 274 -7.28 -24.97 -11.21
C GLU A 274 -5.83 -25.44 -11.05
N ASN A 275 -4.96 -24.56 -10.55
CA ASN A 275 -3.55 -24.87 -10.26
C ASN A 275 -3.33 -25.51 -8.88
N LYS A 276 -4.40 -25.81 -8.12
CA LYS A 276 -4.35 -26.41 -6.77
C LYS A 276 -3.56 -25.58 -5.74
N ASN A 277 -3.52 -24.27 -5.94
CA ASN A 277 -2.84 -23.31 -5.08
C ASN A 277 -3.82 -22.47 -4.24
N LEU A 278 -5.15 -22.58 -4.45
CA LEU A 278 -6.13 -21.86 -3.62
C LEU A 278 -6.34 -22.56 -2.27
N VAL A 279 -5.82 -21.98 -1.19
CA VAL A 279 -5.83 -22.61 0.14
C VAL A 279 -7.26 -22.78 0.65
N GLY A 280 -7.60 -24.02 1.02
CA GLY A 280 -8.93 -24.38 1.49
C GLY A 280 -10.04 -24.20 0.44
N ASN A 281 -9.69 -24.05 -0.85
CA ASN A 281 -10.62 -23.72 -1.94
C ASN A 281 -11.54 -22.54 -1.56
N THR A 282 -10.97 -21.49 -0.94
CA THR A 282 -11.76 -20.42 -0.33
C THR A 282 -11.22 -19.04 -0.70
N VAL A 283 -12.14 -18.12 -0.97
CA VAL A 283 -11.85 -16.69 -1.20
C VAL A 283 -12.54 -15.87 -0.12
N VAL A 284 -11.84 -14.86 0.39
CA VAL A 284 -12.40 -13.89 1.35
C VAL A 284 -12.76 -12.58 0.63
N THR A 285 -13.93 -12.03 0.90
CA THR A 285 -14.41 -10.79 0.26
C THR A 285 -15.37 -10.04 1.18
N THR A 286 -15.79 -8.84 0.83
CA THR A 286 -16.72 -8.05 1.65
C THR A 286 -18.18 -8.32 1.31
N GLU A 287 -19.11 -7.89 2.16
CA GLU A 287 -20.55 -8.01 1.92
C GLU A 287 -21.04 -7.29 0.64
N HIS A 288 -20.29 -6.30 0.14
CA HIS A 288 -20.65 -5.53 -1.06
C HIS A 288 -20.49 -6.32 -2.36
N SER A 289 -19.80 -7.46 -2.33
CA SER A 289 -19.55 -8.26 -3.52
C SER A 289 -20.83 -8.87 -4.11
N ASN A 290 -20.96 -8.72 -5.43
CA ASN A 290 -22.14 -9.14 -6.18
C ASN A 290 -22.46 -10.64 -6.00
N LYS A 291 -23.76 -10.98 -5.89
CA LYS A 291 -24.25 -12.38 -5.83
C LYS A 291 -23.82 -13.24 -7.03
N GLY A 292 -23.55 -12.62 -8.18
CA GLY A 292 -23.04 -13.29 -9.39
C GLY A 292 -21.69 -13.97 -9.15
N MET A 293 -20.75 -13.27 -8.50
CA MET A 293 -19.44 -13.83 -8.13
C MET A 293 -19.60 -15.07 -7.25
N GLU A 294 -20.42 -14.97 -6.21
CA GLU A 294 -20.65 -16.07 -5.27
C GLU A 294 -21.29 -17.28 -5.96
N LYS A 295 -22.25 -17.04 -6.86
CA LYS A 295 -22.88 -18.10 -7.65
C LYS A 295 -21.87 -18.81 -8.56
N THR A 296 -21.00 -18.05 -9.24
CA THR A 296 -19.94 -18.61 -10.10
C THR A 296 -18.98 -19.46 -9.29
N LEU A 297 -18.36 -18.89 -8.25
CA LEU A 297 -17.34 -19.58 -7.45
C LEU A 297 -17.90 -20.83 -6.76
N ARG A 298 -19.10 -20.75 -6.16
CA ARG A 298 -19.72 -21.92 -5.52
C ARG A 298 -20.08 -23.01 -6.52
N GLY A 299 -20.47 -22.64 -7.74
CA GLY A 299 -20.73 -23.60 -8.81
C GLY A 299 -19.49 -24.43 -9.19
N GLU A 300 -18.30 -23.88 -8.96
CA GLU A 300 -17.00 -24.50 -9.23
C GLU A 300 -16.40 -25.22 -8.02
N GLY A 301 -17.09 -25.20 -6.88
CA GLY A 301 -16.62 -25.80 -5.63
C GLY A 301 -15.72 -24.88 -4.79
N ILE A 302 -15.64 -23.59 -5.14
CA ILE A 302 -14.90 -22.59 -4.38
C ILE A 302 -15.83 -21.95 -3.34
N ARG A 303 -15.42 -21.99 -2.07
CA ARG A 303 -16.12 -21.36 -0.96
C ARG A 303 -15.85 -19.86 -0.94
N VAL A 304 -16.84 -19.09 -0.52
CA VAL A 304 -16.73 -17.63 -0.37
C VAL A 304 -17.05 -17.26 1.07
N ILE A 305 -16.14 -16.55 1.72
CA ILE A 305 -16.31 -15.97 3.04
C ILE A 305 -16.55 -14.48 2.88
N ARG A 306 -17.59 -13.97 3.55
CA ARG A 306 -17.93 -12.55 3.56
C ARG A 306 -17.50 -11.93 4.89
N THR A 307 -16.96 -10.72 4.81
CA THR A 307 -16.58 -9.88 5.95
C THR A 307 -17.27 -8.52 5.85
N ASP A 308 -17.22 -7.75 6.94
CA ASP A 308 -17.53 -6.32 6.90
C ASP A 308 -16.64 -5.58 5.87
N VAL A 309 -17.08 -4.38 5.48
CA VAL A 309 -16.38 -3.55 4.50
C VAL A 309 -15.05 -3.03 5.03
N GLY A 310 -14.00 -3.16 4.24
CA GLY A 310 -12.66 -2.71 4.56
C GLY A 310 -11.63 -3.84 4.42
N ASP A 311 -10.53 -3.51 3.75
CA ASP A 311 -9.34 -4.35 3.58
C ASP A 311 -8.88 -5.06 4.87
N ARG A 312 -8.99 -4.38 6.01
CA ARG A 312 -8.64 -4.91 7.33
C ARG A 312 -9.46 -6.14 7.70
N TYR A 313 -10.78 -6.12 7.52
CA TYR A 313 -11.62 -7.27 7.89
C TYR A 313 -11.39 -8.46 6.95
N VAL A 314 -11.11 -8.17 5.68
CA VAL A 314 -10.70 -9.19 4.70
C VAL A 314 -9.40 -9.85 5.18
N LEU A 315 -8.37 -9.07 5.51
CA LEU A 315 -7.09 -9.59 5.99
C LEU A 315 -7.22 -10.35 7.32
N GLU A 316 -8.00 -9.85 8.28
CA GLU A 316 -8.25 -10.53 9.57
C GLU A 316 -8.89 -11.91 9.37
N ALA A 317 -9.90 -12.01 8.49
CA ALA A 317 -10.54 -13.29 8.17
C ALA A 317 -9.61 -14.24 7.39
N MET A 318 -8.78 -13.70 6.50
CA MET A 318 -7.73 -14.48 5.81
C MET A 318 -6.72 -15.07 6.79
N LEU A 319 -6.21 -14.27 7.74
CA LEU A 319 -5.28 -14.73 8.76
C LEU A 319 -5.91 -15.75 9.72
N PHE A 320 -7.14 -15.50 10.18
CA PHE A 320 -7.84 -16.40 11.09
C PHE A 320 -8.11 -17.77 10.46
N GLY A 321 -8.51 -17.80 9.19
CA GLY A 321 -8.83 -19.04 8.48
C GLY A 321 -7.66 -19.67 7.72
N GLY A 322 -6.51 -18.99 7.67
CA GLY A 322 -5.34 -19.43 6.90
C GLY A 322 -5.57 -19.43 5.39
N TYR A 323 -6.29 -18.44 4.85
CA TYR A 323 -6.58 -18.31 3.41
C TYR A 323 -5.56 -17.42 2.71
N ASN A 324 -5.27 -17.70 1.43
CA ASN A 324 -4.24 -16.99 0.67
C ASN A 324 -4.76 -15.97 -0.35
N LEU A 325 -6.06 -15.93 -0.63
CA LEU A 325 -6.68 -14.96 -1.54
C LEU A 325 -7.88 -14.25 -0.91
N GLY A 326 -7.89 -12.93 -1.01
CA GLY A 326 -9.06 -12.13 -0.72
C GLY A 326 -9.01 -10.75 -1.36
N GLY A 327 -10.13 -10.02 -1.32
CA GLY A 327 -10.17 -8.68 -1.89
C GLY A 327 -11.54 -8.03 -1.90
N GLU A 328 -11.54 -6.80 -2.40
CA GLU A 328 -12.69 -5.91 -2.50
C GLU A 328 -13.01 -5.59 -3.98
N SER A 329 -14.25 -5.20 -4.25
CA SER A 329 -14.69 -4.76 -5.58
C SER A 329 -14.00 -3.47 -6.06
N SER A 330 -13.34 -2.75 -5.17
CA SER A 330 -12.54 -1.56 -5.46
C SER A 330 -11.25 -1.85 -6.24
N GLY A 331 -10.86 -3.12 -6.39
CA GLY A 331 -9.59 -3.53 -6.98
C GLY A 331 -8.46 -3.71 -5.97
N HIS A 332 -8.75 -3.64 -4.67
CA HIS A 332 -7.83 -4.04 -3.61
C HIS A 332 -7.85 -5.58 -3.49
N VAL A 333 -6.73 -6.24 -3.81
CA VAL A 333 -6.61 -7.70 -3.81
C VAL A 333 -5.36 -8.10 -3.02
N ILE A 334 -5.51 -9.07 -2.13
CA ILE A 334 -4.48 -9.56 -1.24
C ILE A 334 -4.10 -10.99 -1.64
N PHE A 335 -2.83 -11.19 -1.94
CA PHE A 335 -2.20 -12.50 -2.12
C PHE A 335 -1.26 -12.79 -0.95
N LEU A 336 -1.78 -13.44 0.08
CA LEU A 336 -1.10 -13.57 1.37
C LEU A 336 0.16 -14.45 1.31
N ASP A 337 0.28 -15.29 0.27
CA ASP A 337 1.50 -16.04 -0.03
C ASP A 337 2.71 -15.12 -0.32
N HIS A 338 2.45 -13.88 -0.73
CA HIS A 338 3.48 -12.93 -1.14
C HIS A 338 3.57 -11.73 -0.19
N ASN A 339 2.44 -11.05 0.03
CA ASN A 339 2.40 -9.82 0.81
C ASN A 339 1.03 -9.59 1.45
N THR A 340 1.04 -8.69 2.42
CA THR A 340 -0.14 -8.18 3.14
C THR A 340 -0.49 -6.80 2.66
#